data_AF-X0YVA1-F1
#
_entry.id   AF-X0YVA1-F1
#
_cell.length_a   1.000
_cell.length_b   1.000
_cell.length_c   1.000
_cell.angle_alpha   90.00
_cell.angle_beta   90.00
_cell.angle_gamma   90.00
#
_symmetry.space_group_name_H-M   'P 1'
#
loop_
_entity.id
_entity.type
_entity.pdbx_description
1 polymer ?
#
loop_
_entity_poly.entity_id
_entity_poly.type
_entity_poly.pdbx_seq_one_letter_code
_entity_poly.pdbx_strand_id
1 'polypeptide(L)'
;MNIVSERKYYDSRIKKIFTLKNNHKTSNLIILKDENIYYLTGFYGKDSGSILLIVDNDIHLLVNFIYLEQARKSAKNKNLNITCYKKNKFRELAKILEDYSFSSVGVEGKNISLTGFRKLEKLLSGQGKRLVNIFFILES
;
A
#
# COMPACT_ATOMS: atom_id res chain seq x y z
N MET A 1 -22.67 10.29 12.12
CA MET A 1 -21.72 9.23 12.52
C MET A 1 -20.51 9.93 13.14
N ASN A 2 -19.98 9.48 14.29
CA ASN A 2 -18.92 10.22 15.01
C ASN A 2 -17.52 9.78 14.50
N ILE A 3 -16.52 10.65 14.54
CA ILE A 3 -15.16 10.41 13.99
C ILE A 3 -14.54 9.13 14.57
N VAL A 4 -14.83 8.82 15.84
CA VAL A 4 -14.36 7.61 16.52
C VAL A 4 -14.93 6.32 15.91
N SER A 5 -16.19 6.33 15.43
CA SER A 5 -16.79 5.15 14.79
C SER A 5 -16.22 4.89 13.39
N GLU A 6 -15.87 5.94 12.64
CA GLU A 6 -15.26 5.79 11.31
C GLU A 6 -13.85 5.22 11.39
N ARG A 7 -13.00 5.71 12.30
CA ARG A 7 -11.63 5.17 12.49
C ARG A 7 -11.64 3.68 12.80
N LYS A 8 -12.53 3.25 13.71
CA LYS A 8 -12.71 1.82 14.05
C LYS A 8 -13.04 0.97 12.81
N TYR A 9 -13.79 1.52 11.85
CA TYR A 9 -14.16 0.81 10.64
C TYR A 9 -12.94 0.56 9.74
N TYR A 10 -12.15 1.59 9.42
CA TYR A 10 -10.96 1.44 8.56
C TYR A 10 -9.90 0.54 9.20
N ASP A 11 -9.67 0.67 10.50
CA ASP A 11 -8.76 -0.21 11.23
C ASP A 11 -9.25 -1.67 11.20
N SER A 12 -10.56 -1.92 11.26
CA SER A 12 -11.11 -3.27 11.14
C SER A 12 -10.90 -3.89 9.75
N ARG A 13 -10.99 -3.09 8.68
CA ARG A 13 -10.73 -3.54 7.30
C ARG A 13 -9.26 -3.94 7.14
N ILE A 14 -8.34 -3.10 7.61
CA ILE A 14 -6.91 -3.41 7.61
C ILE A 14 -6.61 -4.67 8.43
N LYS A 15 -7.22 -4.83 9.61
CA LYS A 15 -7.09 -6.06 10.41
C LYS A 15 -7.52 -7.31 9.64
N LYS A 16 -8.62 -7.25 8.89
CA LYS A 16 -9.03 -8.36 8.02
C LYS A 16 -7.97 -8.69 6.98
N ILE A 17 -7.30 -7.69 6.40
CA ILE A 17 -6.18 -7.92 5.47
C ILE A 17 -5.02 -8.62 6.17
N PHE A 18 -4.66 -8.22 7.39
CA PHE A 18 -3.67 -8.93 8.21
C PHE A 18 -4.07 -10.37 8.50
N THR A 19 -5.34 -10.65 8.76
CA THR A 19 -5.82 -12.03 8.94
C THR A 19 -5.77 -12.84 7.64
N LEU A 20 -6.16 -12.25 6.50
CA LEU A 20 -6.13 -12.92 5.20
C LEU A 20 -4.69 -13.23 4.74
N LYS A 21 -3.72 -12.37 5.07
CA LYS A 21 -2.29 -12.59 4.81
C LYS A 21 -1.79 -13.93 5.34
N ASN A 22 -2.30 -14.41 6.48
CA ASN A 22 -1.90 -15.70 7.04
C ASN A 22 -2.28 -16.91 6.18
N ASN A 23 -3.23 -16.75 5.25
CA ASN A 23 -3.72 -17.82 4.39
C ASN A 23 -3.08 -17.80 2.98
N HIS A 24 -2.23 -16.82 2.67
CA HIS A 24 -1.59 -16.67 1.36
C HIS A 24 -0.05 -16.71 1.46
N LYS A 25 0.62 -17.04 0.36
CA LYS A 25 2.09 -17.19 0.29
C LYS A 25 2.89 -15.90 0.57
N THR A 26 2.25 -14.73 0.58
CA THR A 26 2.91 -13.43 0.75
C THR A 26 2.23 -12.60 1.82
N SER A 27 2.93 -12.39 2.93
CA SER A 27 2.46 -11.57 4.05
C SER A 27 2.60 -10.07 3.81
N ASN A 28 3.26 -9.64 2.73
CA ASN A 28 3.51 -8.23 2.42
C ASN A 28 2.80 -7.84 1.12
N LEU A 29 2.18 -6.66 1.09
CA LEU A 29 1.25 -6.24 0.03
C LEU A 29 1.47 -4.80 -0.42
N ILE A 30 1.43 -4.60 -1.73
CA ILE A 30 1.45 -3.31 -2.41
C ILE A 30 0.12 -3.15 -3.14
N ILE A 31 -0.65 -2.16 -2.71
CA ILE A 31 -1.98 -1.83 -3.20
C ILE A 31 -1.89 -0.51 -3.98
N LEU A 32 -2.40 -0.52 -5.20
CA LEU A 32 -2.25 0.55 -6.19
C LEU A 32 -3.59 1.08 -6.68
N LYS A 33 -4.67 0.31 -6.57
CA LYS A 33 -6.01 0.71 -6.99
C LYS A 33 -6.56 1.78 -6.03
N ASP A 34 -6.94 2.95 -6.55
CA ASP A 34 -7.41 4.08 -5.74
C ASP A 34 -8.64 3.72 -4.90
N GLU A 35 -9.56 2.90 -5.43
CA GLU A 35 -10.73 2.43 -4.68
C GLU A 35 -10.36 1.55 -3.49
N ASN A 36 -9.32 0.72 -3.64
CA ASN A 36 -8.83 -0.15 -2.59
C ASN A 36 -8.10 0.66 -1.51
N ILE A 37 -7.31 1.65 -1.92
CA ILE A 37 -6.67 2.60 -1.00
C ILE A 37 -7.74 3.36 -0.20
N TYR A 38 -8.78 3.87 -0.86
CA TYR A 38 -9.88 4.55 -0.18
C TYR A 38 -10.64 3.63 0.77
N TYR A 39 -11.00 2.44 0.31
CA TYR A 39 -11.69 1.44 1.13
C TYR A 39 -10.89 1.16 2.42
N LEU A 40 -9.58 1.02 2.32
CA LEU A 40 -8.73 0.67 3.46
C LEU A 40 -8.35 1.86 4.36
N THR A 41 -8.23 3.06 3.80
CA THR A 41 -7.65 4.21 4.51
C THR A 41 -8.58 5.40 4.74
N GLY A 42 -9.62 5.54 3.92
CA GLY A 42 -10.47 6.73 3.86
C GLY A 42 -9.88 7.88 3.02
N PHE A 43 -8.66 7.74 2.51
CA PHE A 43 -8.08 8.69 1.55
C PHE A 43 -8.48 8.31 0.13
N TYR A 44 -9.15 9.23 -0.58
CA TYR A 44 -9.47 9.07 -2.01
C TYR A 44 -8.70 10.09 -2.83
N GLY A 45 -7.80 9.59 -3.69
CA GLY A 45 -7.06 10.41 -4.64
C GLY A 45 -7.13 9.77 -6.02
N LYS A 46 -8.15 10.12 -6.81
CA LYS A 46 -8.29 9.61 -8.17
C LYS A 46 -7.10 10.00 -9.03
N ASP A 47 -6.52 9.03 -9.73
CA ASP A 47 -5.34 9.16 -10.59
C ASP A 47 -4.13 9.75 -9.83
N SER A 48 -4.12 9.64 -8.51
CA SER A 48 -3.06 10.22 -7.65
C SER A 48 -1.73 9.50 -7.81
N GLY A 49 -1.78 8.25 -8.26
CA GLY A 49 -0.64 7.35 -8.32
C GLY A 49 -0.18 6.88 -6.94
N SER A 50 -1.00 7.05 -5.90
CA SER A 50 -0.69 6.68 -4.53
C SER A 50 -0.42 5.18 -4.39
N ILE A 51 0.30 4.81 -3.33
CA ILE A 51 0.62 3.41 -3.02
C ILE A 51 0.32 3.18 -1.56
N LEU A 52 -0.49 2.17 -1.27
CA LEU A 52 -0.64 1.66 0.09
C LEU A 52 0.24 0.40 0.22
N LEU A 53 1.23 0.48 1.10
CA LEU A 53 2.11 -0.62 1.46
C LEU A 53 1.70 -1.17 2.82
N ILE A 54 1.52 -2.49 2.89
CA ILE A 54 1.33 -3.21 4.14
C ILE A 54 2.46 -4.21 4.28
N VAL A 55 3.44 -3.92 5.12
CA VAL A 55 4.67 -4.71 5.31
C VAL A 55 4.83 -5.07 6.78
N ASP A 56 5.05 -6.35 7.07
CA ASP A 56 5.04 -6.91 8.42
C ASP A 56 3.77 -6.49 9.18
N ASN A 57 3.87 -5.61 10.19
CA ASN A 57 2.74 -5.02 10.91
C ASN A 57 2.54 -3.52 10.65
N ASP A 58 3.34 -2.94 9.76
CA ASP A 58 3.31 -1.53 9.42
C ASP A 58 2.48 -1.24 8.18
N ILE A 59 1.93 -0.02 8.14
CA ILE A 59 1.09 0.46 7.07
C ILE A 59 1.63 1.81 6.62
N HIS A 60 1.96 1.92 5.34
CA HIS A 60 2.48 3.14 4.74
C HIS A 60 1.59 3.57 3.58
N LEU A 61 1.15 4.83 3.58
CA LEU A 61 0.48 5.46 2.45
C LEU A 61 1.43 6.44 1.80
N LEU A 62 1.93 6.09 0.62
CA LEU A 62 2.78 6.94 -0.20
C LEU A 62 1.90 7.78 -1.12
N VAL A 63 2.06 9.10 -1.06
CA VAL A 63 1.28 10.05 -1.87
C VAL A 63 2.17 11.06 -2.58
N ASN A 64 1.72 11.54 -3.73
CA ASN A 64 2.34 12.71 -4.37
C ASN A 64 2.12 13.95 -3.47
N PHE A 65 3.06 14.90 -3.50
CA PHE A 65 2.98 16.14 -2.72
C PHE A 65 1.65 16.89 -2.86
N ILE A 66 1.00 16.84 -4.04
CA ILE A 66 -0.30 17.47 -4.32
C ILE A 66 -1.38 16.94 -3.36
N TYR A 67 -1.32 15.67 -2.99
CA TYR A 67 -2.32 15.00 -2.16
C TYR A 67 -1.90 14.88 -0.69
N LEU A 68 -0.71 15.37 -0.30
CA LEU A 68 -0.17 15.18 1.05
C LEU A 68 -1.09 15.73 2.15
N GLU A 69 -1.56 16.96 1.98
CA GLU A 69 -2.46 17.60 2.95
C GLU A 69 -3.82 16.90 3.00
N GLN A 70 -4.32 16.45 1.86
CA GLN A 70 -5.57 15.69 1.80
C GLN A 70 -5.42 14.34 2.50
N ALA A 71 -4.32 13.62 2.27
CA ALA A 71 -4.04 12.34 2.92
C ALA A 71 -3.98 12.49 4.45
N ARG A 72 -3.30 13.52 4.96
CA ARG A 72 -3.20 13.81 6.40
C ARG A 72 -4.55 14.09 7.06
N LYS A 73 -5.49 14.74 6.35
CA LYS A 73 -6.83 15.08 6.87
C LYS A 73 -7.84 13.93 6.75
N SER A 74 -7.76 13.19 5.63
CA SER A 74 -8.78 12.20 5.26
C SER A 74 -8.46 10.79 5.75
N ALA A 75 -7.19 10.39 5.81
CA ALA A 75 -6.83 9.05 6.26
C ALA A 75 -7.22 8.85 7.74
N LYS A 76 -7.90 7.75 8.02
CA LYS A 76 -8.56 7.51 9.31
C LYS A 76 -7.89 6.42 10.17
N ASN A 77 -6.94 5.67 9.63
CA ASN A 77 -6.24 4.65 10.39
C ASN A 77 -5.34 5.25 11.47
N LYS A 78 -5.26 4.59 12.63
CA LYS A 78 -4.45 5.07 13.75
C LYS A 78 -2.93 4.95 13.51
N ASN A 79 -2.50 3.87 12.87
CA ASN A 79 -1.08 3.51 12.71
C ASN A 79 -0.64 3.61 11.24
N LEU A 80 -1.11 4.64 10.52
CA LEU A 80 -0.75 4.86 9.12
C LEU A 80 0.37 5.88 8.99
N ASN A 81 1.48 5.44 8.41
CA ASN A 81 2.60 6.31 8.08
C ASN A 81 2.35 6.95 6.71
N ILE A 82 2.26 8.28 6.64
CA ILE A 82 2.03 8.99 5.37
C ILE A 82 3.36 9.52 4.85
N THR A 83 3.81 9.01 3.70
CA THR A 83 5.09 9.37 3.08
C THR A 83 4.84 10.13 1.78
N CYS A 84 5.47 11.29 1.64
CA CYS A 84 5.39 12.08 0.41
C CYS A 84 6.47 11.63 -0.59
N TYR A 85 6.08 11.25 -1.80
CA TYR A 85 7.02 11.13 -2.92
C TYR A 85 6.92 12.34 -3.86
N LYS A 86 8.06 12.76 -4.41
CA LYS A 86 8.12 13.92 -5.33
C LYS A 86 8.17 13.53 -6.79
N LYS A 87 9.04 12.56 -7.16
CA LYS A 87 9.30 12.21 -8.57
C LYS A 87 9.01 10.75 -8.88
N ASN A 88 9.61 9.82 -8.13
CA ASN A 88 9.56 8.40 -8.45
C ASN A 88 9.05 7.60 -7.25
N LYS A 89 7.74 7.33 -7.27
CA LYS A 89 7.05 6.55 -6.24
C LYS A 89 7.65 5.16 -6.00
N PHE A 90 8.12 4.48 -7.06
CA PHE A 90 8.72 3.14 -6.91
C PHE A 90 10.10 3.19 -6.27
N ARG A 91 10.89 4.25 -6.50
CA ARG A 91 12.16 4.42 -5.80
C ARG A 91 11.93 4.70 -4.32
N GLU A 92 10.94 5.53 -4.00
CA GLU A 92 10.61 5.81 -2.60
C GLU A 92 10.04 4.58 -1.88
N LEU A 93 9.17 3.83 -2.56
CA LEU A 93 8.68 2.54 -2.06
C LEU A 93 9.83 1.56 -1.81
N ALA A 94 10.76 1.43 -2.76
CA ALA A 94 11.91 0.55 -2.63
C ALA A 94 12.80 0.93 -1.44
N LYS A 95 13.02 2.22 -1.17
CA LYS A 95 13.76 2.66 0.03
C LYS A 95 13.06 2.26 1.32
N ILE A 96 11.74 2.47 1.43
CA ILE A 96 10.98 2.04 2.61
C ILE A 96 11.17 0.54 2.82
N LEU A 97 11.14 -0.25 1.75
CA LEU A 97 11.31 -1.70 1.82
C LEU A 97 12.75 -2.16 2.13
N GLU A 98 13.76 -1.30 2.06
CA GLU A 98 15.13 -1.65 2.49
C GLU A 98 15.19 -1.90 4.00
N ASP A 99 14.40 -1.17 4.77
CA ASP A 99 14.34 -1.27 6.23
C ASP A 99 13.66 -2.56 6.74
N TYR A 100 13.06 -3.34 5.84
CA TYR A 100 12.32 -4.56 6.17
C TYR A 100 13.00 -5.82 5.65
N SER A 101 12.98 -6.87 6.48
CA SER A 101 13.57 -8.18 6.19
C SER A 101 12.51 -9.19 5.79
N PHE A 102 12.27 -9.33 4.49
CA PHE A 102 11.34 -10.31 3.92
C PHE A 102 11.80 -10.78 2.54
N SER A 103 11.32 -11.95 2.10
CA SER A 103 11.73 -12.57 0.83
C SER A 103 10.89 -12.14 -0.38
N SER A 104 9.61 -11.84 -0.17
CA SER A 104 8.72 -11.41 -1.25
C SER A 104 7.59 -10.47 -0.82
N VAL A 105 7.11 -9.67 -1.77
CA VAL A 105 5.98 -8.74 -1.61
C VAL A 105 5.03 -8.90 -2.79
N GLY A 106 3.73 -9.00 -2.49
CA GLY A 106 2.66 -9.06 -3.48
C GLY A 106 2.30 -7.68 -4.02
N VAL A 107 2.02 -7.55 -5.31
CA VAL A 107 1.48 -6.33 -5.93
C VAL A 107 0.22 -6.62 -6.73
N GLU A 108 -0.75 -5.70 -6.69
CA GLU A 108 -1.95 -5.75 -7.53
C GLU A 108 -1.61 -5.66 -9.02
N GLY A 109 -1.36 -6.80 -9.66
CA GLY A 109 -0.84 -6.85 -11.03
C GLY A 109 -1.77 -6.23 -12.07
N LYS A 110 -3.09 -6.24 -11.84
CA LYS A 110 -4.07 -5.59 -12.71
C LYS A 110 -4.02 -4.05 -12.65
N ASN A 111 -3.40 -3.48 -11.60
CA ASN A 111 -3.36 -2.05 -11.33
C ASN A 111 -1.97 -1.45 -11.48
N ILE A 112 -1.05 -2.18 -12.12
CA ILE A 112 0.28 -1.71 -12.48
C ILE A 112 0.53 -1.93 -13.97
N SER A 113 1.13 -0.94 -14.63
CA SER A 113 1.59 -1.13 -16.01
C SER A 113 2.74 -2.14 -16.07
N LEU A 114 2.90 -2.82 -17.21
CA LEU A 114 4.04 -3.73 -17.42
C LEU A 114 5.39 -3.03 -17.18
N THR A 115 5.51 -1.78 -17.61
CA THR A 115 6.71 -0.95 -17.39
C THR A 115 6.92 -0.63 -15.91
N GLY A 116 5.85 -0.32 -15.17
CA GLY A 116 5.89 -0.11 -13.72
C GLY A 116 6.30 -1.36 -12.97
N PHE A 117 5.72 -2.51 -13.33
CA PHE A 117 6.04 -3.80 -12.74
C PHE A 117 7.52 -4.13 -12.91
N ARG A 118 8.04 -4.12 -14.14
CA ARG A 118 9.46 -4.40 -14.41
C ARG A 118 10.41 -3.45 -13.68
N LYS A 119 10.04 -2.18 -13.59
CA LYS A 119 10.84 -1.18 -12.89
C LYS A 119 10.91 -1.47 -11.38
N LEU A 120 9.77 -1.79 -10.77
CA LEU A 120 9.72 -2.15 -9.36
C LEU A 120 10.41 -3.48 -9.08
N GLU A 121 10.19 -4.49 -9.92
CA GLU A 121 10.85 -5.80 -9.85
C GLU A 121 12.38 -5.67 -9.89
N LYS A 122 12.92 -4.84 -10.80
CA LYS A 122 14.37 -4.58 -10.88
C LYS A 122 14.92 -3.92 -9.62
N LEU A 123 14.19 -2.96 -9.04
CA LEU A 123 14.59 -2.30 -7.80
C LEU A 123 14.62 -3.29 -6.63
N LEU A 124 13.56 -4.11 -6.49
CA LEU A 124 13.45 -5.08 -5.39
C LEU A 124 14.42 -6.24 -5.54
N SER A 125 14.67 -6.71 -6.77
CA SER A 125 15.67 -7.76 -7.03
C SER A 125 17.07 -7.31 -6.62
N GLY A 126 17.40 -6.03 -6.79
CA GLY A 126 18.65 -5.43 -6.30
C GLY A 126 18.79 -5.45 -4.77
N GLN A 127 17.68 -5.64 -4.05
CA GLN A 127 17.61 -5.76 -2.58
C GLN A 127 17.42 -7.21 -2.11
N GLY A 128 17.50 -8.19 -3.01
CA GLY A 128 17.24 -9.61 -2.70
C GLY A 128 15.76 -9.95 -2.46
N LYS A 129 14.84 -9.09 -2.89
CA LYS A 129 13.39 -9.23 -2.67
C LYS A 129 12.66 -9.56 -3.97
N ARG A 130 11.72 -10.51 -3.92
CA ARG A 130 10.91 -10.90 -5.09
C ARG A 130 9.58 -10.15 -5.13
N LEU A 131 9.25 -9.56 -6.28
CA LEU A 131 7.90 -9.04 -6.56
C LEU A 131 7.01 -10.17 -7.06
N VAL A 132 5.85 -10.36 -6.43
CA VAL A 132 4.90 -11.40 -6.80
C VAL A 132 3.60 -10.75 -7.24
N ASN A 133 3.03 -11.21 -8.36
CA ASN A 133 1.72 -10.75 -8.77
C ASN A 133 0.63 -11.42 -7.92
N ILE A 134 -0.26 -10.62 -7.35
CA ILE A 134 -1.44 -11.10 -6.62
C ILE A 134 -2.73 -10.74 -7.35
N PHE A 135 -3.64 -11.71 -7.37
CA PHE A 135 -5.00 -11.55 -7.85
C PHE A 135 -5.93 -11.75 -6.65
N PHE A 136 -6.90 -10.85 -6.44
CA PHE A 136 -8.00 -10.98 -5.47
C PHE A 136 -7.63 -10.93 -3.97
N ILE A 137 -7.50 -9.72 -3.40
CA ILE A 137 -7.58 -9.56 -1.93
C ILE A 137 -8.84 -8.79 -1.48
N LEU A 138 -9.49 -8.02 -2.37
CA LEU A 138 -10.54 -7.06 -1.98
C LEU A 138 -11.88 -7.18 -2.74
N GLU A 139 -12.02 -8.12 -3.68
CA GLU A 139 -13.27 -8.36 -4.45
C GLU A 139 -14.06 -9.58 -3.93
N SER A 140 -13.86 -9.96 -2.67
CA SER A 140 -14.51 -11.12 -2.01
C SER A 140 -15.66 -10.71 -1.11
#